data_AF-A0A928WF72-F1
#
_entry.id   AF-A0A928WF72-F1
#
_cell.length_a   1.000
_cell.length_b   1.000
_cell.length_c   1.000
_cell.angle_alpha   90.00
_cell.angle_beta   90.00
_cell.angle_gamma   90.00
#
_symmetry.space_group_name_H-M   'P 1'
#
loop_
_entity.id
_entity.type
_entity.pdbx_description
1 polymer ?
#
loop_
_entity_poly.entity_id
_entity_poly.type
_entity_poly.pdbx_seq_one_letter_code
_entity_poly.pdbx_strand_id
1 'polypeptide(L)'
;MSLSTKIKKYCKWFWDESLGGEYDTWGTSTYFMEVGHDLCAVRQIEVYENGNVLFYDDSHFADNHGMLCDKPLGEEDIQEFGITKAEFEEVWSTKTPMNR
;
A
#
# COMPACT_ATOMS: atom_id res chain seq x y z
N MET A 1 -29.65 -6.13 1.25
CA MET A 1 -28.64 -6.43 0.22
C MET A 1 -27.32 -6.63 0.94
N SER A 2 -26.69 -7.77 0.66
CA SER A 2 -25.62 -8.38 1.44
C SER A 2 -24.49 -7.39 1.72
N LEU A 3 -24.34 -6.99 2.98
CA LEU A 3 -23.07 -6.54 3.51
C LEU A 3 -22.19 -7.79 3.54
N SER A 4 -21.69 -8.18 2.38
CA SER A 4 -20.58 -9.12 2.30
C SER A 4 -19.49 -8.47 3.13
N THR A 5 -19.29 -8.96 4.35
CA THR A 5 -18.06 -8.82 5.10
C THR A 5 -16.98 -9.48 4.25
N LYS A 6 -16.60 -8.79 3.16
CA LYS A 6 -15.53 -9.18 2.27
C LYS A 6 -14.30 -9.18 3.16
N ILE A 7 -13.71 -10.36 3.34
CA ILE A 7 -12.48 -10.52 4.10
C ILE A 7 -11.43 -9.72 3.34
N LYS A 8 -11.20 -8.50 3.79
CA LYS A 8 -10.12 -7.66 3.29
C LYS A 8 -8.86 -8.16 3.96
N LYS A 9 -7.88 -8.52 3.15
CA LYS A 9 -6.56 -8.86 3.64
C LYS A 9 -5.72 -7.59 3.61
N TYR A 10 -4.75 -7.51 4.50
CA TYR A 10 -3.86 -6.37 4.60
C TYR A 10 -2.45 -6.92 4.65
N CYS A 11 -1.53 -6.35 3.90
CA CYS A 11 -0.13 -6.70 3.96
C CYS A 11 0.74 -5.44 4.07
N LYS A 12 1.93 -5.59 4.66
CA LYS A 12 2.96 -4.56 4.69
C LYS A 12 4.26 -5.12 4.10
N TRP A 13 4.76 -4.51 3.05
CA TRP A 13 6.12 -4.76 2.60
C TRP A 13 7.04 -3.65 3.04
N PHE A 14 8.17 -4.04 3.59
CA PHE A 14 9.28 -3.15 3.78
C PHE A 14 10.31 -3.38 2.68
N TRP A 15 10.57 -2.33 1.92
CA TRP A 15 11.60 -2.24 0.92
C TRP A 15 12.76 -1.43 1.52
N ASP A 16 13.83 -2.14 1.86
CA ASP A 16 15.08 -1.56 2.39
C ASP A 16 15.92 -0.87 1.29
N GLU A 17 15.57 -1.07 0.03
CA GLU A 17 16.27 -0.47 -1.11
C GLU A 17 15.73 0.92 -1.41
N SER A 18 16.65 1.84 -1.76
CA SER A 18 16.26 3.12 -2.34
C SER A 18 15.65 2.87 -3.72
N LEU A 19 14.70 3.72 -4.13
CA LEU A 19 14.12 3.70 -5.49
C LEU A 19 15.18 3.85 -6.60
N GLY A 20 16.42 4.18 -6.24
CA GLY A 20 17.54 4.36 -7.15
C GLY A 20 17.44 5.66 -7.97
N GLY A 21 18.57 6.07 -8.55
CA GLY A 21 18.62 7.24 -9.42
C GLY A 21 18.40 8.57 -8.68
N GLU A 22 17.46 9.39 -9.15
CA GLU A 22 17.16 10.72 -8.57
C GLU A 22 16.40 10.63 -7.24
N TYR A 23 15.85 9.45 -6.91
CA TYR A 23 15.10 9.17 -5.68
C TYR A 23 15.95 8.45 -4.63
N ASP A 24 17.27 8.36 -4.83
CA ASP A 24 18.20 7.82 -3.83
C ASP A 24 18.11 8.56 -2.48
N THR A 25 17.66 9.81 -2.52
CA THR A 25 17.40 10.64 -1.32
C THR A 25 16.16 10.20 -0.51
N TRP A 26 15.29 9.34 -1.05
CA TRP A 26 14.06 8.93 -0.35
C TRP A 26 14.31 7.81 0.67
N GLY A 27 15.41 7.06 0.53
CA GLY A 27 15.79 5.98 1.43
C GLY A 27 14.85 4.78 1.34
N THR A 28 14.59 4.17 2.49
CA THR A 28 13.73 2.99 2.61
C THR A 28 12.25 3.32 2.37
N SER A 29 11.48 2.33 1.92
CA SER A 29 10.08 2.48 1.56
C SER A 29 9.23 1.38 2.18
N THR A 30 8.17 1.77 2.87
CA THR A 30 7.22 0.84 3.50
C THR A 30 5.89 0.92 2.78
N TYR A 31 5.54 -0.16 2.09
CA TYR A 31 4.30 -0.33 1.35
C TYR A 31 3.27 -1.00 2.25
N PHE A 32 2.09 -0.42 2.38
CA PHE A 32 0.93 -1.04 3.01
C PHE A 32 -0.13 -1.22 1.94
N MET A 33 -0.66 -2.42 1.77
CA MET A 33 -1.67 -2.70 0.75
C MET A 33 -2.90 -3.35 1.40
N GLU A 34 -4.08 -2.83 1.05
CA GLU A 34 -5.37 -3.45 1.30
C GLU A 34 -5.72 -4.30 0.09
N VAL A 35 -5.76 -5.61 0.27
CA VAL A 35 -6.08 -6.58 -0.78
C VAL A 35 -7.52 -7.05 -0.62
N GLY A 36 -8.27 -7.00 -1.73
CA GLY A 36 -9.62 -7.50 -1.81
C GLY A 36 -9.69 -9.04 -1.82
N HIS A 37 -10.90 -9.57 -1.90
CA HIS A 37 -11.11 -11.01 -2.08
C HIS A 37 -10.55 -11.51 -3.42
N ASP A 38 -10.56 -10.65 -4.44
CA ASP A 38 -10.08 -10.95 -5.79
C ASP A 38 -8.55 -10.93 -5.91
N LEU A 39 -7.84 -10.85 -4.78
CA LEU A 39 -6.38 -10.68 -4.67
C LEU A 39 -5.85 -9.37 -5.28
N CYS A 40 -6.70 -8.53 -5.86
CA CYS A 40 -6.33 -7.19 -6.31
C CYS A 40 -6.19 -6.21 -5.14
N ALA A 41 -5.15 -5.37 -5.19
CA ALA A 41 -5.00 -4.26 -4.26
C ALA A 41 -6.10 -3.22 -4.50
N VAL A 42 -6.87 -2.92 -3.46
CA VAL A 42 -7.92 -1.89 -3.47
C VAL A 42 -7.37 -0.54 -3.01
N ARG A 43 -6.42 -0.58 -2.07
CA ARG A 43 -5.70 0.61 -1.58
C ARG A 43 -4.26 0.26 -1.34
N GLN A 44 -3.37 1.21 -1.61
CA GLN A 44 -1.95 1.08 -1.37
C GLN A 44 -1.44 2.37 -0.76
N ILE A 45 -0.57 2.27 0.23
CA ILE A 45 0.10 3.37 0.91
C ILE A 45 1.59 3.08 0.79
N GLU A 46 2.37 4.06 0.39
CA GLU A 46 3.82 3.97 0.35
C GLU A 46 4.37 5.03 1.27
N VAL A 47 5.09 4.63 2.31
CA VAL A 47 5.69 5.51 3.30
C VAL A 47 7.19 5.45 3.12
N TYR A 48 7.78 6.55 2.68
CA TYR A 48 9.22 6.68 2.51
C TYR A 48 9.85 7.28 3.77
N GLU A 49 11.11 6.91 4.05
CA GLU A 49 11.87 7.39 5.21
C GLU A 49 12.04 8.91 5.22
N ASN A 50 12.17 9.51 4.04
CA ASN A 50 12.24 10.97 3.87
C ASN A 50 10.94 11.71 4.26
N GLY A 51 9.90 11.00 4.71
CA GLY A 51 8.60 11.55 5.10
C GLY A 51 7.62 11.67 3.94
N ASN A 52 8.03 11.25 2.74
CA ASN A 52 7.17 11.22 1.57
C ASN A 52 6.14 10.09 1.73
N VAL A 53 4.88 10.35 1.41
CA VAL A 53 3.83 9.34 1.50
C VAL A 53 2.96 9.37 0.26
N LEU A 54 2.76 8.24 -0.41
CA LEU A 54 1.90 8.13 -1.59
C LEU A 54 0.70 7.25 -1.26
N PHE A 55 -0.51 7.71 -1.56
CA PHE A 55 -1.72 6.89 -1.42
C PHE A 55 -2.30 6.61 -2.79
N TYR A 56 -2.57 5.34 -3.04
CA TYR A 56 -3.29 4.89 -4.21
C TYR A 56 -4.59 4.24 -3.77
N ASP A 57 -5.66 4.56 -4.48
CA ASP A 57 -6.99 4.00 -4.26
C ASP A 57 -7.71 3.87 -5.60
N ASP A 58 -8.90 3.27 -5.60
CA ASP A 58 -9.71 3.09 -6.82
C ASP A 58 -9.90 4.40 -7.62
N SER A 59 -9.90 5.57 -6.96
CA SER A 59 -9.97 6.88 -7.63
C SER A 59 -8.61 7.44 -8.08
N HIS A 60 -7.48 6.97 -7.53
CA HIS A 60 -6.11 7.34 -7.89
C HIS A 60 -5.27 6.08 -8.10
N PHE A 61 -5.38 5.52 -9.31
CA PHE A 61 -4.71 4.27 -9.69
C PHE A 61 -3.27 4.47 -10.16
N ALA A 62 -2.89 5.68 -10.59
CA ALA A 62 -1.52 5.98 -10.99
C ALA A 62 -1.25 7.47 -10.88
N ASP A 63 -0.01 7.79 -10.50
CA ASP A 63 0.51 9.14 -10.38
C ASP A 63 1.86 9.25 -11.10
N ASN A 64 2.43 10.44 -11.06
CA ASN A 64 3.76 10.70 -11.61
C ASN A 64 4.89 9.99 -10.85
N HIS A 65 4.60 9.37 -9.70
CA HIS A 65 5.55 8.70 -8.83
C HIS A 65 5.42 7.17 -8.83
N GLY A 66 4.28 6.61 -9.25
CA GLY A 66 4.02 5.17 -9.18
C GLY A 66 2.60 4.80 -9.61
N MET A 67 2.21 3.54 -9.38
CA MET A 67 0.88 3.03 -9.72
C MET A 67 0.37 2.00 -8.70
N LEU A 68 -0.95 1.99 -8.49
CA LEU A 68 -1.67 0.96 -7.76
C LEU A 68 -1.39 -0.40 -8.39
N CYS A 69 -1.17 -1.40 -7.54
CA CYS A 69 -0.99 -2.77 -8.01
C CYS A 69 -2.28 -3.29 -8.69
N ASP A 70 -2.29 -3.25 -10.03
CA ASP A 70 -3.36 -3.84 -10.86
C ASP A 70 -3.27 -5.38 -10.94
N LYS A 71 -2.17 -5.95 -10.44
CA LYS A 71 -1.96 -7.40 -10.41
C LYS A 71 -2.47 -8.02 -9.12
N PRO A 72 -3.02 -9.25 -9.19
CA PRO A 72 -3.37 -9.98 -7.98
C PRO A 72 -2.10 -10.32 -7.19
N LEU A 73 -2.14 -10.05 -5.90
CA LEU A 73 -1.07 -10.36 -4.96
C LEU A 73 -1.11 -11.85 -4.59
N GLY A 74 0.07 -12.43 -4.38
CA GLY A 74 0.20 -13.80 -3.89
C GLY A 74 -0.38 -13.94 -2.48
N GLU A 75 -1.22 -14.95 -2.26
CA GLU A 75 -1.77 -15.20 -0.92
C GLU A 75 -0.70 -15.52 0.12
N GLU A 76 0.40 -16.13 -0.33
CA GLU A 76 1.57 -16.47 0.49
C GLU A 76 2.26 -15.21 0.99
N ASP A 77 2.50 -14.23 0.11
CA ASP A 77 3.03 -12.93 0.50
C ASP A 77 2.13 -12.19 1.49
N ILE A 78 0.81 -12.21 1.24
CA ILE A 78 -0.15 -11.57 2.13
C ILE A 78 -0.22 -12.29 3.48
N GLN A 79 0.07 -13.59 3.56
CA GLN A 79 0.16 -14.30 4.84
C GLN A 79 1.47 -14.01 5.56
N GLU A 80 2.59 -13.99 4.84
CA GLU A 80 3.93 -13.76 5.41
C GLU A 80 4.10 -12.33 5.91
N PHE A 81 3.62 -11.37 5.12
CA PHE A 81 3.68 -9.94 5.39
C PHE A 81 2.32 -9.37 5.83
N GLY A 82 1.41 -10.26 6.22
CA GLY A 82 0.05 -9.91 6.62
C GLY A 82 0.01 -9.05 7.86
N ILE A 83 -0.72 -7.94 7.79
CA ILE A 83 -1.01 -7.08 8.93
C ILE A 83 -2.48 -7.12 9.30
N THR A 84 -2.79 -6.55 10.46
CA THR A 84 -4.17 -6.36 10.86
C THR A 84 -4.77 -5.15 10.17
N LYS A 85 -6.09 -5.21 9.94
CA LYS A 85 -6.89 -4.07 9.48
C LYS A 85 -6.64 -2.81 10.32
N ALA A 86 -6.49 -2.98 11.64
CA ALA A 86 -6.27 -1.87 12.57
C ALA A 86 -4.96 -1.14 12.30
N GLU A 87 -3.85 -1.87 12.08
CA GLU A 87 -2.57 -1.24 11.71
C GLU A 87 -2.70 -0.45 10.40
N PHE A 88 -3.35 -1.03 9.39
CA PHE A 88 -3.55 -0.35 8.11
C PHE A 88 -4.41 0.92 8.26
N GLU A 89 -5.54 0.83 8.97
CA GLU A 89 -6.43 1.98 9.17
C GLU A 89 -5.78 3.09 9.99
N GLU A 90 -4.94 2.74 10.97
CA GLU A 90 -4.17 3.71 11.73
C GLU A 90 -3.18 4.47 10.84
N VAL A 91 -2.41 3.76 10.01
CA VAL A 91 -1.50 4.39 9.04
C VAL A 91 -2.27 5.24 8.03
N TRP A 92 -3.38 4.71 7.50
CA TRP A 92 -4.23 5.42 6.54
C TRP A 92 -4.82 6.72 7.12
N SER A 93 -5.20 6.73 8.40
CA SER A 93 -5.76 7.92 9.05
C SER A 93 -4.69 8.90 9.56
N THR A 94 -3.48 8.41 9.84
CA THR A 94 -2.41 9.20 10.44
C THR A 94 -1.50 9.85 9.39
N LYS A 95 -1.32 9.19 8.24
CA LYS A 95 -0.41 9.67 7.20
C LYS A 95 -1.15 10.57 6.21
N THR A 96 -0.46 11.62 5.76
CA THR A 96 -0.95 12.54 4.74
C THR A 96 -0.28 12.18 3.41
N PRO A 97 -1.02 11.69 2.40
CA PRO A 97 -0.46 11.49 1.08
C PRO A 97 -0.08 12.83 0.44
N MET A 98 1.05 12.85 -0.27
CA MET A 98 1.49 14.00 -1.06
C MET A 98 0.84 14.07 -2.43
N ASN A 99 0.32 12.95 -2.93
CA ASN A 99 -0.31 12.82 -4.24
C ASN A 99 -1.82 13.09 -4.20
N ARG A 100 -2.31 13.83 -3.21
CA ARG A 100 -3.74 14.11 -3.00
C ARG A 100 -3.98 15.57 -2.64
#